data_AF-A0A842MLL0-F1
#
_entry.id   AF-A0A842MLL0-F1
#
_cell.length_a   1.000
_cell.length_b   1.000
_cell.length_c   1.000
_cell.angle_alpha   90.00
_cell.angle_beta   90.00
_cell.angle_gamma   90.00
#
_symmetry.space_group_name_H-M   'P 1'
#
loop_
_entity.id
_entity.type
_entity.pdbx_description
1 polymer ?
#
loop_
_entity_poly.entity_id
_entity_poly.type
_entity_poly.pdbx_seq_one_letter_code
_entity_poly.pdbx_strand_id
1 'polypeptide(L)'
;MHTETVEIGEEYGPEFKGKYVFQEITWARRNRIIQKYTKYSPITGQVISSDNLAIQAELIVASLKEQPEHKPISLERLLSDDP
;
A
#
# COMPACT_ATOMS: atom_id res chain seq x y z
N MET A 1 -0.33 -9.89 -15.57
CA MET A 1 -0.32 -9.33 -14.20
C MET A 1 0.68 -10.12 -13.41
N HIS A 2 1.81 -9.51 -13.10
CA HIS A 2 2.90 -10.19 -12.40
C HIS A 2 2.48 -10.48 -10.95
N THR A 3 2.98 -11.59 -10.40
CA THR A 3 2.77 -11.97 -9.00
C THR A 3 4.12 -12.32 -8.42
N GLU A 4 4.43 -11.76 -7.26
CA GLU A 4 5.69 -11.94 -6.56
C GLU A 4 5.40 -12.44 -5.15
N THR A 5 6.13 -13.46 -4.73
CA THR A 5 6.02 -14.04 -3.39
C THR A 5 7.28 -13.72 -2.62
N VAL A 6 7.10 -13.12 -1.45
CA VAL A 6 8.17 -12.78 -0.53
C VAL A 6 7.98 -13.58 0.74
N GLU A 7 9.00 -14.33 1.13
CA GLU A 7 9.05 -15.04 2.41
C GLU A 7 9.94 -14.26 3.36
N ILE A 8 9.38 -13.88 4.51
CA ILE A 8 10.07 -13.08 5.51
C ILE A 8 10.31 -13.95 6.75
N GLY A 9 11.56 -13.95 7.23
CA GLY A 9 11.96 -14.60 8.47
C GLY A 9 11.59 -13.80 9.72
N GLU A 10 12.33 -13.99 10.81
CA GLU A 10 12.12 -13.26 12.08
C GLU A 10 12.92 -11.95 12.16
N GLU A 11 13.61 -11.60 11.08
CA GLU A 11 14.53 -10.48 10.96
C GLU A 11 13.87 -9.09 11.11
N TYR A 12 12.56 -8.99 10.86
CA TYR A 12 11.79 -7.76 11.07
C TYR A 12 10.88 -7.82 12.30
N GLY A 13 11.00 -8.88 13.11
CA GLY A 13 10.12 -9.18 14.23
C GLY A 13 9.33 -10.48 14.02
N PRO A 14 9.09 -11.28 15.07
CA PRO A 14 8.35 -12.54 14.98
C PRO A 14 6.92 -12.34 14.47
N GLU A 15 6.35 -11.15 14.65
CA GLU A 15 5.02 -10.76 14.17
C GLU A 15 4.97 -10.45 12.68
N PHE A 16 6.10 -10.36 11.97
CA PHE A 16 6.12 -10.17 10.51
C PHE A 16 6.50 -11.44 9.76
N LYS A 17 6.81 -12.51 10.48
CA LYS A 17 7.23 -13.78 9.90
C LYS A 17 6.12 -14.39 9.04
N GLY A 18 6.47 -14.80 7.83
CA GLY A 18 5.62 -15.63 6.98
C GLY A 18 5.67 -15.25 5.51
N LYS A 19 4.62 -15.66 4.79
CA LYS A 19 4.53 -15.56 3.34
C LYS A 19 3.63 -14.40 2.93
N TYR A 20 4.15 -13.53 2.07
CA TYR A 20 3.44 -12.42 1.47
C TYR A 20 3.36 -12.63 -0.03
N VAL A 21 2.16 -12.48 -0.58
CA VAL A 21 1.93 -12.59 -2.03
C VAL A 21 1.46 -11.24 -2.52
N PHE A 22 2.30 -10.60 -3.33
CA PHE A 22 1.99 -9.36 -4.01
C PHE A 22 1.57 -9.65 -5.44
N GLN A 23 0.49 -9.02 -5.87
CA GLN A 23 0.04 -9.06 -7.25
C GLN A 23 0.01 -7.64 -7.80
N GLU A 24 0.48 -7.50 -9.04
CA GLU A 24 0.39 -6.25 -9.78
C GLU A 24 -1.06 -5.75 -9.84
N ILE A 25 -1.28 -4.49 -9.52
CA ILE A 25 -2.59 -3.84 -9.63
C ILE A 25 -2.79 -3.27 -11.03
N THR A 26 -4.05 -3.17 -11.46
CA THR A 26 -4.36 -2.50 -12.73
C THR A 26 -3.99 -1.03 -12.69
N TRP A 27 -3.69 -0.47 -13.86
CA TRP A 27 -3.49 0.97 -14.03
C TRP A 27 -4.68 1.78 -13.50
N ALA A 28 -5.91 1.33 -13.76
CA ALA A 28 -7.13 1.99 -13.30
C ALA A 28 -7.22 2.03 -11.76
N ARG A 29 -6.87 0.93 -11.08
CA ARG A 29 -6.86 0.87 -9.61
C ARG A 29 -5.79 1.77 -9.03
N ARG A 30 -4.58 1.77 -9.60
CA ARG A 30 -3.50 2.69 -9.21
C ARG A 30 -3.93 4.15 -9.33
N ASN A 31 -4.51 4.52 -10.47
CA ASN A 31 -4.94 5.90 -10.72
C ASN A 31 -6.03 6.34 -9.74
N ARG A 32 -6.97 5.45 -9.41
CA ARG A 32 -8.03 5.72 -8.41
C ARG A 32 -7.46 5.97 -7.01
N ILE A 33 -6.45 5.21 -6.59
CA ILE A 33 -5.77 5.42 -5.30
C ILE A 33 -5.06 6.77 -5.27
N ILE A 34 -4.31 7.12 -6.33
CA ILE A 34 -3.64 8.42 -6.44
C ILE A 34 -4.67 9.56 -6.34
N GLN A 35 -5.75 9.49 -7.12
CA GLN A 35 -6.79 10.51 -7.13
C GLN A 35 -7.49 10.65 -5.77
N LYS A 36 -7.68 9.56 -5.03
CA LYS A 36 -8.30 9.58 -3.69
C LYS A 36 -7.51 10.45 -2.70
N TYR A 37 -6.18 10.45 -2.80
CA TYR A 37 -5.27 11.17 -1.89
C TYR A 37 -4.65 12.43 -2.51
N THR A 38 -5.04 12.78 -3.72
CA THR A 38 -4.59 14.00 -4.40
C THR A 38 -5.75 14.99 -4.46
N LYS A 39 -5.54 16.18 -3.89
CA LYS A 39 -6.51 17.27 -3.98
C LYS A 39 -6.25 18.07 -5.24
N TYR A 40 -7.26 18.19 -6.10
CA TYR A 40 -7.19 18.98 -7.32
C TYR A 40 -7.96 20.29 -7.17
N SER A 41 -7.48 21.33 -7.85
CA SER A 41 -8.21 22.59 -8.02
C SER A 41 -9.42 22.37 -8.92
N PRO A 42 -10.64 22.74 -8.47
CA PRO A 42 -11.85 22.55 -9.27
C PRO A 42 -11.90 23.48 -10.48
N ILE A 43 -11.10 24.55 -10.48
CA ILE A 43 -11.08 25.56 -11.55
C ILE A 43 -10.02 25.23 -12.59
N THR A 44 -8.82 24.85 -12.15
CA THR A 44 -7.66 24.67 -13.04
C THR A 44 -7.29 23.21 -13.28
N GLY A 45 -7.84 22.27 -12.50
CA GLY A 45 -7.46 20.85 -12.54
C GLY A 45 -6.04 20.56 -12.02
N GLN A 46 -5.30 21.57 -11.55
CA GLN A 46 -3.95 21.39 -11.03
C GLN A 46 -3.97 20.75 -9.65
N VAL A 47 -2.90 20.01 -9.31
CA VAL A 47 -2.71 19.42 -7.98
C VAL A 47 -2.46 20.55 -6.97
N ILE A 48 -3.29 20.61 -5.94
CA ILE A 48 -3.13 21.51 -4.79
C ILE A 48 -2.24 20.83 -3.74
N SER A 49 -2.51 19.56 -3.45
CA SER A 49 -1.76 18.77 -2.45
C SER A 49 -1.88 17.29 -2.76
N SER A 50 -0.91 16.50 -2.33
CA SER A 50 -0.90 15.04 -2.47
C SER A 50 -0.35 14.42 -1.19
N ASP A 51 -1.08 13.47 -0.61
CA ASP A 51 -0.58 12.65 0.49
C ASP A 51 0.16 11.44 -0.08
N ASN A 52 1.44 11.63 -0.35
CA ASN A 52 2.26 10.59 -0.96
C ASN A 52 2.44 9.38 -0.05
N LEU A 53 2.43 9.57 1.28
CA LEU A 53 2.61 8.48 2.24
C LEU A 53 1.37 7.58 2.24
N ALA A 54 0.17 8.18 2.29
CA ALA A 54 -1.08 7.44 2.17
C ALA A 54 -1.26 6.76 0.80
N ILE A 55 -0.80 7.39 -0.28
CA ILE A 55 -0.77 6.76 -1.60
C ILE A 55 0.10 5.49 -1.56
N GLN A 56 1.32 5.57 -1.05
CA GLN A 56 2.21 4.38 -1.01
C GLN A 56 1.65 3.29 -0.10
N ALA A 57 1.15 3.64 1.08
CA ALA A 57 0.56 2.69 2.01
C ALA A 57 -0.64 1.95 1.38
N GLU A 58 -1.56 2.68 0.73
CA GLU A 58 -2.70 2.03 0.07
C GLU A 58 -2.28 1.23 -1.16
N LEU A 59 -1.23 1.64 -1.90
CA LEU A 59 -0.71 0.84 -3.01
C LEU A 59 -0.12 -0.49 -2.54
N ILE A 60 0.64 -0.50 -1.44
CA ILE A 60 1.18 -1.72 -0.82
C ILE A 60 0.04 -2.65 -0.39
N VAL A 61 -0.98 -2.11 0.29
CA VAL A 61 -2.13 -2.92 0.72
C VAL A 61 -2.96 -3.40 -0.47
N ALA A 62 -3.09 -2.59 -1.52
CA ALA A 62 -3.86 -2.96 -2.70
C ALA A 62 -3.17 -4.01 -3.58
N SER A 63 -1.84 -4.06 -3.58
CA SER A 63 -1.06 -5.11 -4.24
C SER A 63 -0.91 -6.35 -3.38
N LEU A 64 -1.00 -6.23 -2.06
CA LEU A 64 -0.95 -7.36 -1.13
C LEU A 64 -2.21 -8.22 -1.24
N LYS A 65 -2.07 -9.41 -1.83
CA LYS A 65 -3.17 -10.36 -2.04
C LYS A 65 -3.28 -11.37 -0.92
N GLU A 66 -2.14 -11.84 -0.43
CA GLU A 66 -2.07 -12.77 0.70
C GLU A 66 -0.98 -12.31 1.65
N GLN A 67 -1.22 -12.52 2.93
CA GLN A 67 -0.27 -12.29 4.02
C GLN A 67 -0.54 -13.34 5.11
N PRO A 68 0.34 -13.48 6.11
CA PRO A 68 0.14 -14.41 7.22
C PRO A 68 -1.17 -14.19 7.98
N GLU A 69 -1.69 -15.21 8.66
CA GLU A 69 -3.02 -15.17 9.32
C GLU A 69 -3.18 -14.05 10.34
N HIS A 70 -2.09 -13.65 11.00
CA HIS A 70 -2.06 -12.56 11.97
C HIS A 70 -2.12 -11.16 11.33
N LYS A 71 -2.15 -11.08 9.98
CA LYS A 71 -2.31 -9.87 9.15
C LYS A 71 -1.51 -8.66 9.64
N PRO A 72 -0.17 -8.79 9.68
CA PRO A 72 0.68 -7.76 10.27
C PRO A 72 0.72 -6.48 9.46
N ILE A 73 0.45 -6.54 8.15
CA ILE A 73 0.42 -5.39 7.26
C ILE A 73 -1.02 -4.88 7.15
N SER A 74 -1.25 -3.67 7.64
CA SER A 74 -2.50 -2.94 7.51
C SER A 74 -2.23 -1.49 7.10
N LEU A 75 -3.24 -0.83 6.50
CA LEU A 75 -3.12 0.57 6.10
C LEU A 75 -2.84 1.47 7.31
N GLU A 76 -3.49 1.21 8.44
CA GLU A 76 -3.28 1.96 9.68
C GLU A 76 -1.85 1.81 10.20
N ARG A 77 -1.29 0.60 10.17
CA ARG A 77 0.09 0.34 10.61
C ARG A 77 1.15 0.91 9.68
N LEU A 78 0.84 1.03 8.38
CA LEU A 78 1.73 1.69 7.41
C LEU A 78 1.66 3.21 7.48
N LEU A 79 0.58 3.76 8.05
CA LEU A 79 0.38 5.19 8.26
C LEU A 79 0.79 5.67 9.66
N SER A 80 0.91 4.75 10.62
CA SER A 80 1.39 5.07 11.96
C SER A 80 2.88 5.39 11.93
N ASP A 81 3.22 6.53 12.50
CA ASP A 81 4.58 7.03 12.71
C ASP A 81 5.30 6.28 13.84
N ASP A 82 5.16 4.94 13.90
CA ASP A 82 5.83 4.12 14.91
C ASP A 82 7.25 3.78 14.42
N PRO A 83 8.31 4.22 15.13
CA PRO A 83 9.71 3.98 14.77
C PRO A 83 10.15 2.51 14.92
#